data_AF-A0A7J9PW36-F1
#
_entry.id   AF-A0A7J9PW36-F1
#
_cell.length_a   1.000
_cell.length_b   1.000
_cell.length_c   1.000
_cell.angle_alpha   90.00
_cell.angle_beta   90.00
_cell.angle_gamma   90.00
#
_symmetry.space_group_name_H-M   'P 1'
#
loop_
_entity.id
_entity.type
_entity.pdbx_description
1 polymer ?
#
loop_
_entity_poly.entity_id
_entity_poly.type
_entity_poly.pdbx_seq_one_letter_code
_entity_poly.pdbx_strand_id
1 'polypeptide(L)'
;MMLSTEISGLKLRNPTILASGILGETGESLINAARNGAGAVTTKSIGIKPKKGNKNPTVLETEYGLINAVGLANPGIDNYENEIKTALKSNVPVIGSVFGKNKKEFVLVSK
;
A
#
# COMPACT_ATOMS: atom_id res chain seq x y z
N MET A 1 9.39 19.79 -18.98
CA MET A 1 9.47 18.36 -19.32
C MET A 1 8.18 17.67 -18.88
N MET A 2 7.63 16.78 -19.70
CA MET A 2 6.42 16.00 -19.37
C MET A 2 6.86 14.67 -18.76
N LEU A 3 6.43 14.38 -17.52
CA LEU A 3 6.80 13.17 -16.78
C LEU A 3 5.75 12.06 -16.85
N SER A 4 4.64 12.27 -17.56
CA SER A 4 3.57 11.28 -17.66
C SER A 4 4.07 9.99 -18.31
N THR A 5 3.59 8.85 -17.81
CA THR A 5 4.01 7.53 -18.28
C THR A 5 2.85 6.53 -18.20
N GLU A 6 3.00 5.40 -18.87
CA GLU A 6 2.12 4.24 -18.74
C GLU A 6 2.89 3.06 -18.17
N ILE A 7 2.36 2.41 -17.13
CA ILE A 7 2.97 1.23 -16.50
C ILE A 7 1.88 0.17 -16.35
N SER A 8 2.05 -0.99 -17.00
CA SER A 8 1.08 -2.10 -16.94
C SER A 8 -0.36 -1.69 -17.25
N GLY A 9 -0.56 -0.76 -18.20
CA GLY A 9 -1.87 -0.20 -18.56
C GLY A 9 -2.38 0.94 -17.67
N LEU A 10 -1.67 1.28 -16.59
CA LEU A 10 -2.00 2.43 -15.73
C LEU A 10 -1.41 3.70 -16.32
N LYS A 11 -2.27 4.66 -16.66
CA LYS A 11 -1.87 6.01 -17.06
C LYS A 11 -1.56 6.85 -15.83
N LEU A 12 -0.31 7.28 -15.71
CA LEU A 12 0.18 8.05 -14.57
C LEU A 12 0.59 9.45 -15.01
N ARG A 13 0.19 10.47 -14.23
CA ARG A 13 0.60 11.86 -14.47
C ARG A 13 2.12 12.09 -14.29
N ASN A 14 2.78 11.21 -13.55
CA ASN A 14 4.23 11.14 -13.34
C ASN A 14 4.61 9.71 -12.88
N PRO A 15 5.90 9.30 -12.88
CA PRO A 15 6.27 7.91 -12.61
C PRO A 15 6.35 7.56 -11.12
N THR A 16 6.03 8.48 -10.20
CA THR A 16 6.17 8.23 -8.77
C THR A 16 4.99 7.41 -8.25
N ILE A 17 5.29 6.37 -7.46
CA ILE A 17 4.30 5.49 -6.86
C ILE A 17 4.64 5.34 -5.38
N LEU A 18 3.66 5.57 -4.50
CA LEU A 18 3.86 5.34 -3.06
C LEU A 18 4.15 3.86 -2.79
N ALA A 19 5.24 3.57 -2.09
CA ALA A 19 5.59 2.21 -1.71
C ALA A 19 4.60 1.62 -0.69
N SER A 20 4.23 0.35 -0.86
CA SER A 20 3.38 -0.36 0.10
C SER A 20 3.98 -0.33 1.50
N GLY A 21 3.16 0.00 2.50
CA GLY A 21 3.56 0.04 3.89
C GLY A 21 4.25 1.32 4.36
N ILE A 22 4.45 2.31 3.49
CA ILE A 22 4.89 3.67 3.84
C ILE A 22 3.71 4.62 3.65
N LEU A 23 3.18 5.20 4.74
CA LEU A 23 2.03 6.12 4.70
C LEU A 23 0.82 5.62 3.88
N GLY A 24 0.56 4.31 3.93
CA GLY A 24 -0.48 3.65 3.12
C GLY A 24 -1.34 2.67 3.92
N GLU A 25 -1.43 2.86 5.23
CA GLU A 25 -2.29 2.04 6.10
C GLU A 25 -3.75 2.48 5.98
N THR A 26 -4.04 3.77 5.98
CA THR A 26 -5.42 4.29 5.84
C THR A 26 -5.66 4.90 4.46
N GLY A 27 -6.91 4.91 4.01
CA GLY A 27 -7.33 5.60 2.80
C GLY A 27 -7.01 7.10 2.83
N GLU A 28 -7.11 7.73 4.00
CA GLU A 28 -6.72 9.14 4.17
C GLU A 28 -5.21 9.36 3.96
N SER A 29 -4.36 8.44 4.45
CA SER A 29 -2.92 8.51 4.20
C SER A 29 -2.57 8.39 2.71
N LEU A 30 -3.31 7.54 1.98
CA LEU A 30 -3.19 7.38 0.53
C LEU A 30 -3.67 8.63 -0.23
N ILE A 31 -4.81 9.21 0.16
CA ILE A 31 -5.28 10.50 -0.40
C ILE A 31 -4.23 11.57 -0.17
N ASN A 32 -3.63 11.64 1.03
CA ASN A 32 -2.62 12.63 1.34
C ASN A 32 -1.38 12.48 0.45
N ALA A 33 -0.89 11.26 0.22
CA ALA A 33 0.22 11.01 -0.70
C ALA A 33 -0.10 11.45 -2.15
N ALA A 34 -1.31 11.14 -2.62
CA ALA A 34 -1.78 11.59 -3.93
C ALA A 34 -1.86 13.13 -4.04
N ARG A 35 -2.39 13.81 -3.01
CA ARG A 35 -2.42 15.29 -2.95
C ARG A 35 -1.02 15.90 -2.99
N ASN A 36 -0.03 15.22 -2.41
CA ASN A 36 1.38 15.65 -2.38
C ASN A 36 2.20 15.20 -3.60
N GLY A 37 1.55 14.76 -4.68
CA GLY A 37 2.21 14.61 -5.98
C GLY A 37 2.44 13.18 -6.46
N ALA A 38 2.10 12.15 -5.67
CA ALA A 38 2.22 10.77 -6.12
C ALA A 38 1.42 10.54 -7.42
N GLY A 39 2.01 9.83 -8.39
CA GLY A 39 1.36 9.46 -9.65
C GLY A 39 0.38 8.30 -9.49
N ALA A 40 0.64 7.42 -8.53
CA ALA A 40 -0.26 6.38 -8.01
C ALA A 40 0.07 6.09 -6.54
N VAL A 41 -0.83 5.40 -5.84
CA VAL A 41 -0.64 5.02 -4.44
C VAL A 41 -0.86 3.53 -4.23
N THR A 42 -0.08 2.92 -3.34
CA THR A 42 -0.16 1.48 -3.06
C THR A 42 -0.65 1.26 -1.63
N THR A 43 -1.67 0.44 -1.45
CA THR A 43 -2.16 0.07 -0.12
C THR A 43 -1.10 -0.70 0.66
N LYS A 44 -1.26 -0.80 1.99
CA LYS A 44 -0.57 -1.83 2.78
C LYS A 44 -0.84 -3.21 2.16
N SER A 45 0.13 -4.13 2.24
CA SER A 45 -0.10 -5.53 1.86
C SER A 45 -1.15 -6.16 2.76
N ILE A 46 -2.32 -6.48 2.21
CA ILE A 46 -3.45 -7.07 2.93
C ILE A 46 -3.51 -8.58 2.69
N GLY A 47 -3.82 -9.32 3.76
CA GLY A 47 -4.07 -10.76 3.70
C GLY A 47 -5.52 -11.07 4.06
N ILE A 48 -5.86 -12.36 4.08
CA ILE A 48 -7.22 -12.79 4.43
C ILE A 48 -7.55 -12.47 5.90
N LYS A 49 -6.62 -12.78 6.81
CA LYS A 49 -6.83 -12.61 8.25
C LYS A 49 -6.03 -11.44 8.81
N PRO A 50 -6.54 -10.75 9.84
CA PRO A 50 -5.78 -9.73 10.55
C PRO A 50 -4.45 -10.28 11.08
N LYS A 51 -3.41 -9.45 11.06
CA LYS A 51 -2.12 -9.73 11.68
C LYS A 51 -1.69 -8.54 12.54
N LYS A 52 -1.28 -8.83 13.77
CA LYS A 52 -0.71 -7.82 14.68
C LYS A 52 0.69 -7.34 14.27
N GLY A 53 1.41 -8.15 13.50
CA GLY A 53 2.82 -7.92 13.20
C GLY A 53 3.75 -8.36 14.34
N ASN A 54 5.01 -7.97 14.24
CA ASN A 54 6.03 -8.25 15.25
C ASN A 54 5.91 -7.29 16.44
N LYS A 55 6.52 -7.65 17.59
CA LYS A 55 6.58 -6.77 18.76
C LYS A 55 7.53 -5.61 18.49
N ASN A 56 7.13 -4.40 18.92
CA ASN A 56 7.96 -3.22 18.81
C ASN A 56 9.23 -3.32 19.68
N PRO A 57 10.34 -2.65 19.28
CA PRO A 57 10.47 -1.80 18.08
C PRO A 57 10.60 -2.62 16.78
N THR A 58 9.86 -2.23 15.74
CA THR A 58 9.86 -2.91 14.43
C THR A 58 10.41 -2.04 13.29
N VAL A 59 10.74 -0.78 13.55
CA VAL A 59 11.36 0.15 12.60
C VAL A 59 12.45 0.89 13.35
N LEU A 60 13.65 0.94 12.78
CA LEU A 60 14.80 1.65 13.30
C LEU A 60 15.37 2.55 12.22
N GLU A 61 15.76 3.77 12.62
CA GLU A 61 16.47 4.71 11.76
C GLU A 61 17.98 4.49 11.86
N THR A 62 18.66 4.64 10.73
CA THR A 62 20.10 4.57 10.57
C THR A 62 20.55 5.79 9.77
N GLU A 63 21.86 6.06 9.73
CA GLU A 63 22.43 7.14 8.92
C GLU A 63 22.14 6.98 7.41
N TYR A 64 21.74 5.78 6.96
CA TYR A 64 21.48 5.45 5.57
C TYR A 64 19.99 5.18 5.27
N GLY A 65 19.09 5.42 6.22
CA GLY A 65 17.65 5.21 6.07
C GLY A 65 17.06 4.27 7.11
N LEU A 66 15.98 3.57 6.75
CA LEU A 66 15.18 2.78 7.69
C LEU A 66 15.40 1.27 7.54
N ILE A 67 15.58 0.57 8.67
CA ILE A 67 15.50 -0.89 8.76
C ILE A 67 14.14 -1.24 9.39
N ASN A 68 13.42 -2.22 8.82
CA ASN A 68 12.12 -2.63 9.37
C ASN A 68 11.92 -4.14 9.41
N ALA A 69 11.14 -4.57 10.41
CA ALA A 69 10.66 -5.92 10.62
C ALA A 69 9.21 -5.88 11.13
N VAL A 70 8.30 -5.18 10.43
CA VAL A 70 6.90 -4.96 10.86
C VAL A 70 6.08 -6.26 10.97
N GLY A 71 6.43 -7.30 10.20
CA GLY A 71 5.76 -8.61 10.27
C GLY A 71 4.38 -8.65 9.61
N LEU A 72 4.17 -7.81 8.57
CA LEU A 72 2.90 -7.71 7.83
C LEU A 72 1.70 -7.36 8.73
N ALA A 73 1.88 -6.43 9.68
CA ALA A 73 0.75 -5.87 10.43
C ALA A 73 -0.30 -5.31 9.45
N ASN A 74 -1.53 -5.82 9.54
CA ASN A 74 -2.64 -5.43 8.67
C ASN A 74 -3.99 -5.87 9.28
N PRO A 75 -5.09 -5.18 8.96
CA PRO A 75 -6.41 -5.49 9.52
C PRO A 75 -7.11 -6.70 8.88
N GLY A 76 -6.57 -7.27 7.81
CA GLY A 76 -7.25 -8.29 7.00
C GLY A 76 -8.24 -7.67 6.00
N ILE A 77 -8.53 -8.37 4.91
CA ILE A 77 -9.29 -7.84 3.76
C ILE A 77 -10.71 -7.41 4.14
N ASP A 78 -11.40 -8.20 4.97
CA ASP A 78 -12.78 -7.92 5.40
C ASP A 78 -12.89 -6.61 6.20
N ASN A 79 -11.82 -6.20 6.87
CA ASN A 79 -11.76 -4.97 7.66
C ASN A 79 -11.16 -3.78 6.88
N TYR A 80 -10.70 -4.00 5.66
CA TYR A 80 -9.97 -2.99 4.87
C TYR A 80 -10.79 -2.33 3.77
N GLU A 81 -12.00 -2.85 3.51
CA GLU A 81 -12.85 -2.37 2.42
C GLU A 81 -13.12 -0.86 2.48
N ASN A 82 -13.38 -0.33 3.67
CA ASN A 82 -13.65 1.10 3.85
C ASN A 82 -12.42 1.97 3.54
N GLU A 83 -11.22 1.50 3.89
CA GLU A 83 -9.98 2.23 3.58
C GLU A 83 -9.72 2.27 2.08
N ILE A 84 -10.01 1.18 1.35
CA ILE A 84 -9.93 1.14 -0.12
C ILE A 84 -10.95 2.12 -0.73
N LYS A 85 -12.21 2.10 -0.28
CA LYS A 85 -13.26 3.02 -0.76
C LYS A 85 -12.85 4.49 -0.55
N THR A 86 -12.19 4.79 0.55
CA THR A 86 -11.63 6.12 0.81
C THR A 86 -10.48 6.42 -0.16
N ALA A 87 -9.50 5.51 -0.28
CA ALA A 87 -8.35 5.69 -1.18
C ALA A 87 -8.74 5.95 -2.64
N LEU A 88 -9.82 5.33 -3.13
CA LEU A 88 -10.33 5.52 -4.49
C LEU A 88 -10.78 6.97 -4.79
N LYS A 89 -10.99 7.79 -3.75
CA LYS A 89 -11.28 9.24 -3.89
C LYS A 89 -10.03 10.10 -4.12
N SER A 90 -8.84 9.49 -4.23
CA SER A 90 -7.55 10.18 -4.37
C SER A 90 -7.27 10.77 -5.76
N ASN A 91 -8.11 10.48 -6.77
CA ASN A 91 -7.95 10.89 -8.17
C ASN A 91 -6.67 10.41 -8.87
N VAL A 92 -5.99 9.41 -8.30
CA VAL A 92 -4.88 8.69 -8.93
C VAL A 92 -5.14 7.18 -8.86
N PRO A 93 -4.50 6.36 -9.70
CA PRO A 93 -4.62 4.91 -9.59
C PRO A 93 -4.24 4.42 -8.18
N VAL A 94 -5.08 3.52 -7.64
CA VAL A 94 -4.85 2.84 -6.36
C VAL A 94 -4.45 1.40 -6.66
N ILE A 95 -3.25 1.02 -6.22
CA ILE A 95 -2.70 -0.33 -6.38
C ILE A 95 -2.95 -1.11 -5.10
N GLY A 96 -3.75 -2.17 -5.18
CA GLY A 96 -3.97 -3.09 -4.08
C GLY A 96 -2.77 -4.01 -3.88
N SER A 97 -2.05 -3.85 -2.76
CA SER A 97 -1.01 -4.80 -2.38
C SER A 97 -1.63 -5.94 -1.57
N VAL A 98 -1.33 -7.18 -1.95
CA VAL A 98 -1.84 -8.37 -1.27
C VAL A 98 -0.72 -9.34 -0.91
N PHE A 99 -0.94 -10.17 0.10
CA PHE A 99 -0.06 -11.28 0.43
C PHE A 99 -0.85 -12.52 0.85
N GLY A 100 -0.28 -13.69 0.61
CA GLY A 100 -0.79 -14.96 1.14
C GLY A 100 0.38 -15.80 1.65
N LYS A 101 0.19 -16.53 2.76
CA LYS A 101 1.28 -17.34 3.34
C LYS A 101 1.63 -18.58 2.49
N ASN A 102 0.75 -18.91 1.56
CA ASN A 102 0.90 -20.00 0.60
C ASN A 102 0.10 -19.68 -0.68
N LYS A 103 0.28 -20.50 -1.71
CA LYS A 103 -0.42 -20.38 -3.00
C LYS A 103 -1.94 -20.25 -2.85
N LYS A 104 -2.55 -21.07 -1.99
CA LYS A 104 -4.01 -21.09 -1.79
C LYS A 104 -4.52 -19.77 -1.24
N GLU A 105 -3.87 -19.22 -0.23
CA GLU A 105 -4.23 -17.92 0.33
C GLU A 105 -3.97 -16.77 -0.64
N PHE A 106 -2.84 -16.80 -1.37
CA PHE A 106 -2.53 -15.76 -2.34
C PHE A 106 -3.59 -15.68 -3.46
N VAL A 107 -4.01 -16.83 -3.99
CA VAL A 107 -5.10 -16.90 -4.97
C VAL A 107 -6.42 -16.42 -4.39
N LEU A 108 -6.70 -16.71 -3.11
CA LEU A 108 -7.95 -16.30 -2.49
C LEU A 108 -8.04 -14.78 -2.30
N VAL A 109 -6.96 -14.12 -1.87
CA VAL A 109 -6.94 -12.68 -1.61
C VAL A 109 -6.82 -11.83 -2.88
N SER A 110 -6.37 -12.42 -3.99
CA SER A 110 -6.15 -11.71 -5.26
C SER A 110 -7.35 -11.74 -6.20
N LYS A 111 -8.47 -12.33 -5.77
CA LYS A 111 -9.73 -12.39 -6.53
C LYS A 111 -10.63 -11.22 -6.15
#